data_AF-A0A813E853-F1
#
_entry.id   AF-A0A813E853-F1
#
_cell.length_a   1.000
_cell.length_b   1.000
_cell.length_c   1.000
_cell.angle_alpha   90.00
_cell.angle_beta   90.00
_cell.angle_gamma   90.00
#
_symmetry.space_group_name_H-M   'P 1'
#
loop_
_entity.id
_entity.type
_entity.pdbx_description
1 polymer ?
#
loop_
_entity_poly.entity_id
_entity_poly.type
_entity_poly.pdbx_seq_one_letter_code
_entity_poly.pdbx_strand_id
1 'polypeptide(L)'
;VLADLRDDTSLSIEVLHPTETSVLLKKPGVLGITLNYKNGSVGLLVKDIQDGLLDDWNKSHPDTPIKSGDLIVGVNGVRFTPMGALHQIKESSAPIMTVMRYVL
;
A
#
# COMPACT_ATOMS: atom_id res chain seq x y z
N VAL A 1 17.05 -14.32 18.74
CA VAL A 1 16.24 -15.04 17.74
C VAL A 1 17.10 -15.72 16.66
N LEU A 2 18.19 -15.13 16.15
CA LEU A 2 19.01 -15.78 15.10
C LEU A 2 20.06 -16.80 15.60
N ALA A 3 20.28 -16.94 16.91
CA ALA A 3 21.32 -17.83 17.45
C ALA A 3 20.87 -19.31 17.55
N ASP A 4 19.56 -19.58 17.57
CA ASP A 4 19.00 -20.91 17.80
C ASP A 4 18.74 -21.71 16.51
N LEU A 5 19.00 -21.13 15.33
CA LEU A 5 18.81 -21.76 14.03
C LEU A 5 19.96 -22.70 13.63
N ARG A 6 20.96 -22.89 14.50
CA ARG A 6 22.23 -23.54 14.12
C ARG A 6 22.22 -25.07 14.28
N ASP A 7 21.38 -25.60 15.17
CA ASP A 7 21.34 -27.04 15.50
C ASP A 7 20.00 -27.73 15.14
N ASP A 8 19.04 -27.00 14.56
CA ASP A 8 17.76 -27.56 14.14
C ASP A 8 17.86 -28.19 12.74
N THR A 9 17.60 -29.50 12.64
CA THR A 9 17.62 -30.26 11.37
C THR A 9 16.39 -30.01 10.49
N SER A 10 15.43 -29.20 10.94
CA SER A 10 14.24 -28.84 10.18
C SER A 10 13.77 -27.43 10.52
N LEU A 11 13.71 -26.56 9.51
CA LEU A 11 13.14 -25.23 9.60
C LEU A 11 11.78 -25.21 8.89
N SER A 12 10.72 -24.83 9.60
CA SER A 12 9.43 -24.54 8.99
C SER A 12 9.36 -23.05 8.64
N ILE A 13 9.10 -22.73 7.37
CA ILE A 13 8.93 -21.34 6.88
C ILE A 13 7.53 -21.22 6.29
N GLU A 14 6.75 -20.29 6.79
CA GLU A 14 5.49 -19.86 6.16
C GLU A 14 5.78 -18.67 5.24
N VAL A 15 5.41 -18.80 3.97
CA VAL A 15 5.63 -17.77 2.94
C VAL A 15 4.29 -17.25 2.46
N LEU A 16 4.07 -15.94 2.59
CA LEU A 16 2.89 -15.24 2.09
C LEU A 16 3.25 -14.45 0.83
N HIS A 17 2.44 -14.59 -0.22
CA HIS A 17 2.58 -13.80 -1.44
C HIS A 17 1.62 -12.60 -1.39
N PRO A 18 2.11 -11.35 -1.51
CA PRO A 18 1.24 -10.20 -1.51
C PRO A 18 0.36 -10.16 -2.76
N THR A 19 -0.91 -9.79 -2.59
CA THR A 19 -1.78 -9.47 -3.72
C THR A 19 -1.63 -7.99 -4.07
N GLU A 20 -1.39 -7.70 -5.34
CA GLU A 20 -1.32 -6.33 -5.86
C GLU A 20 -2.68 -5.90 -6.43
N THR A 21 -3.09 -4.66 -6.14
CA THR A 21 -4.32 -4.06 -6.66
C THR A 21 -4.05 -2.65 -7.17
N SER A 22 -4.64 -2.31 -8.31
CA SER A 22 -4.55 -0.97 -8.90
C SER A 22 -5.77 -0.14 -8.54
N VAL A 23 -5.53 1.04 -7.97
CA VAL A 23 -6.56 1.97 -7.49
C VAL A 23 -6.45 3.26 -8.29
N LEU A 24 -7.47 3.58 -9.09
CA LEU A 24 -7.56 4.83 -9.84
C LEU A 24 -8.44 5.83 -9.08
N LEU A 25 -7.87 6.96 -8.67
CA LEU A 25 -8.61 8.05 -8.03
C LEU A 25 -8.70 9.26 -8.97
N LYS A 26 -9.92 9.77 -9.22
CA LYS A 26 -10.15 10.90 -10.13
C LYS A 26 -10.32 12.21 -9.33
N LYS A 27 -9.49 13.22 -9.60
CA LYS A 27 -9.57 14.56 -8.99
C LYS A 27 -10.50 15.49 -9.80
N PRO A 28 -11.01 16.61 -9.22
CA PRO A 28 -10.72 17.17 -7.90
C PRO A 28 -11.34 16.38 -6.73
N GLY A 29 -10.77 16.53 -5.53
CA GLY A 29 -11.28 15.90 -4.32
C GLY A 29 -10.19 15.65 -3.27
N VAL A 30 -10.61 15.42 -2.02
CA VAL A 30 -9.71 14.94 -0.97
C VAL A 30 -9.54 13.43 -1.09
N LEU A 31 -8.30 12.93 -1.00
CA LEU A 31 -8.07 11.49 -1.13
C LEU A 31 -8.67 10.68 0.03
N GLY A 32 -8.75 11.29 1.21
CA GLY A 32 -9.24 10.61 2.42
C GLY A 32 -8.26 9.55 2.95
N ILE A 33 -6.93 9.81 2.87
CA ILE A 33 -5.91 8.82 3.24
C ILE A 33 -4.88 9.46 4.18
N THR A 34 -4.62 8.82 5.32
CA THR A 34 -3.45 9.12 6.15
C THR A 34 -2.36 8.09 5.88
N LEU A 35 -1.17 8.57 5.54
CA LEU A 35 -0.02 7.74 5.20
C LEU A 35 1.06 7.81 6.28
N ASN A 36 1.69 6.67 6.57
CA ASN A 36 2.87 6.58 7.43
C ASN A 36 4.04 5.99 6.62
N TYR A 37 5.20 6.63 6.70
CA TYR A 37 6.41 6.19 6.01
C TYR A 37 7.65 6.78 6.69
N LYS A 38 8.81 6.14 6.48
CA LYS A 38 10.11 6.63 6.92
C LYS A 38 11.06 6.72 5.72
N ASN A 39 12.16 7.44 5.87
CA ASN A 39 13.22 7.39 4.87
C ASN A 39 13.71 5.94 4.71
N GLY A 40 13.79 5.49 3.46
CA GLY A 40 14.15 4.10 3.13
C GLY A 40 13.00 3.08 3.21
N SER A 41 11.77 3.47 3.54
CA SER A 41 10.62 2.56 3.41
C SER A 41 10.44 2.13 1.96
N VAL A 42 9.94 0.91 1.74
CA VAL A 42 9.65 0.35 0.41
C VAL A 42 8.28 0.77 -0.15
N GLY A 43 7.51 1.56 0.61
CA GLY A 43 6.19 2.06 0.23
C GLY A 43 5.59 2.99 1.29
N LEU A 44 4.36 3.44 1.05
CA LEU A 44 3.56 4.29 1.95
C LEU A 44 2.52 3.42 2.64
N LEU A 45 2.60 3.27 3.97
CA LEU A 45 1.65 2.49 4.74
C LEU A 45 0.35 3.30 4.90
N VAL A 46 -0.78 2.71 4.53
CA VAL A 46 -2.10 3.25 4.82
C VAL A 46 -2.33 3.11 6.32
N LYS A 47 -2.30 4.23 7.05
CA LYS A 47 -2.54 4.27 8.49
C LYS A 47 -4.03 4.33 8.78
N ASP A 48 -4.75 5.17 8.05
CA ASP A 48 -6.16 5.45 8.25
C ASP A 48 -6.83 5.90 6.94
N ILE A 49 -8.13 5.60 6.81
CA ILE A 49 -8.96 5.99 5.67
C ILE A 49 -10.12 6.82 6.20
N GLN A 50 -10.32 7.98 5.59
CA GLN A 50 -11.33 8.98 5.95
C GLN A 50 -12.22 9.25 4.73
N ASP A 51 -13.33 9.96 4.94
CA ASP A 51 -14.22 10.38 3.86
C ASP A 51 -13.43 11.07 2.74
N GLY A 52 -13.61 10.57 1.51
CA GLY A 52 -12.88 11.04 0.35
C GLY A 52 -12.86 10.02 -0.79
N LEU A 53 -12.00 10.30 -1.79
CA LEU A 53 -11.96 9.53 -3.03
C LEU A 53 -11.61 8.05 -2.81
N LEU A 54 -10.76 7.71 -1.83
CA LEU A 54 -10.46 6.30 -1.55
C LEU A 54 -11.65 5.57 -0.89
N ASP A 55 -12.39 6.26 -0.02
CA ASP A 55 -13.59 5.69 0.59
C ASP A 55 -14.69 5.43 -0.46
N ASP A 56 -14.89 6.37 -1.39
CA ASP A 56 -15.80 6.17 -2.54
C ASP A 56 -15.33 5.04 -3.47
N TRP A 57 -14.02 4.92 -3.69
CA TRP A 57 -13.45 3.81 -4.45
C TRP A 57 -13.70 2.47 -3.74
N ASN A 58 -13.49 2.39 -2.43
CA ASN A 58 -13.77 1.20 -1.63
C ASN A 58 -15.24 0.78 -1.70
N LYS A 59 -16.17 1.74 -1.61
CA LYS A 59 -17.62 1.48 -1.73
C LYS A 59 -18.00 0.87 -3.09
N SER A 60 -17.28 1.22 -4.15
CA SER A 60 -17.48 0.65 -5.50
C SER A 60 -16.69 -0.65 -5.76
N HIS A 61 -15.78 -1.03 -4.86
CA HIS A 61 -14.95 -2.23 -4.96
C HIS A 61 -14.98 -3.06 -3.66
N PRO A 62 -16.17 -3.57 -3.25
CA PRO A 62 -16.36 -4.24 -1.95
C PRO A 62 -15.58 -5.56 -1.80
N ASP A 63 -15.20 -6.20 -2.90
CA ASP A 63 -14.46 -7.47 -2.89
C ASP A 63 -12.96 -7.26 -2.60
N THR A 64 -12.41 -6.10 -3.00
CA THR A 64 -11.00 -5.76 -2.83
C THR A 64 -10.83 -4.35 -2.26
N PRO A 65 -11.45 -4.03 -1.12
CA PRO A 65 -11.37 -2.69 -0.55
C PRO A 65 -9.96 -2.48 -0.02
N ILE A 66 -9.42 -1.27 -0.16
CA ILE A 66 -8.19 -0.84 0.50
C ILE A 66 -8.47 -0.58 1.99
N LYS A 67 -7.55 -0.96 2.86
CA LYS A 67 -7.70 -0.90 4.32
C LYS A 67 -6.43 -0.37 4.97
N SER A 68 -6.55 0.07 6.22
CA SER A 68 -5.38 0.30 7.06
C SER A 68 -4.51 -0.95 7.13
N GLY A 69 -3.20 -0.76 7.02
CA GLY A 69 -2.21 -1.84 6.91
C GLY A 69 -1.77 -2.13 5.47
N ASP A 70 -2.51 -1.69 4.47
CA ASP A 70 -2.08 -1.83 3.08
C ASP A 70 -0.89 -0.93 2.75
N LEU A 71 -0.08 -1.36 1.79
CA LEU A 71 1.12 -0.65 1.39
C LEU A 71 0.98 -0.14 -0.04
N ILE A 72 1.00 1.18 -0.23
CA ILE A 72 1.10 1.78 -1.57
C ILE A 72 2.57 1.71 -2.00
N VAL A 73 2.85 0.95 -3.05
CA VAL A 73 4.22 0.66 -3.53
C VAL A 73 4.53 1.34 -4.87
N GLY A 74 3.52 1.90 -5.53
CA GLY A 74 3.71 2.60 -6.78
C GLY A 74 2.59 3.58 -7.08
N VAL A 75 2.92 4.57 -7.90
CA VAL A 75 1.98 5.57 -8.41
C VAL A 75 2.27 5.73 -9.91
N ASN A 76 1.23 5.72 -10.74
CA ASN A 76 1.29 5.87 -12.20
C ASN A 76 2.31 4.93 -12.87
N GLY A 77 2.35 3.67 -12.42
CA GLY A 77 3.25 2.65 -12.98
C GLY A 77 4.70 2.76 -12.54
N VAL A 78 5.06 3.74 -11.71
CA VAL A 78 6.41 3.88 -11.16
C VAL A 78 6.44 3.37 -9.72
N ARG A 79 7.29 2.38 -9.46
CA ARG A 79 7.55 1.84 -8.10
C ARG A 79 8.60 2.68 -7.40
N PHE A 80 8.38 3.06 -6.13
CA PHE A 80 9.13 4.15 -5.52
C PHE A 80 9.59 3.93 -4.08
N THR A 81 10.61 4.72 -3.73
CA THR A 81 10.84 5.25 -2.39
C THR A 81 9.78 6.32 -2.03
N PRO A 82 9.32 6.43 -0.77
CA PRO A 82 8.18 7.25 -0.33
C PRO A 82 8.07 8.68 -0.89
N MET A 83 9.20 9.38 -1.06
CA MET A 83 9.20 10.79 -1.49
C MET A 83 8.73 10.98 -2.94
N GLY A 84 9.11 10.08 -3.86
CA GLY A 84 8.70 10.18 -5.27
C GLY A 84 7.20 9.95 -5.47
N ALA A 85 6.65 8.96 -4.74
CA ALA A 85 5.23 8.63 -4.79
C ALA A 85 4.34 9.78 -4.32
N LEU A 86 4.70 10.46 -3.22
CA LEU A 86 3.92 11.59 -2.71
C LEU A 86 3.85 12.77 -3.67
N HIS A 87 4.95 13.06 -4.37
CA HIS A 87 4.96 14.12 -5.38
C HIS A 87 3.99 13.78 -6.52
N GLN A 88 4.03 12.56 -7.04
CA GLN A 88 3.12 12.15 -8.12
C GLN A 88 1.65 12.11 -7.70
N ILE A 89 1.35 11.69 -6.47
CA ILE A 89 -0.01 11.73 -5.92
C ILE A 89 -0.53 13.16 -5.88
N LYS A 90 0.31 14.15 -5.56
CA LYS A 90 -0.09 15.56 -5.50
C LYS A 90 -0.31 16.17 -6.89
N GLU A 91 0.63 15.96 -7.80
CA GLU A 91 0.62 16.60 -9.13
C GLU A 91 -0.36 15.97 -10.13
N SER A 92 -0.68 14.67 -10.00
CA SER A 92 -1.55 13.99 -10.96
C SER A 92 -3.03 14.31 -10.74
N SER A 93 -3.78 14.59 -11.80
CA SER A 93 -5.25 14.73 -11.76
C SER A 93 -5.98 13.37 -11.69
N ALA A 94 -5.28 12.28 -11.98
CA ALA A 94 -5.84 10.93 -11.99
C ALA A 94 -4.79 9.87 -11.59
N PRO A 95 -4.28 9.90 -10.35
CA PRO A 95 -3.25 8.95 -9.92
C PRO A 95 -3.78 7.51 -9.89
N ILE A 96 -3.00 6.59 -10.47
CA ILE A 96 -3.16 5.14 -10.33
C ILE A 96 -2.19 4.67 -9.25
N MET A 97 -2.68 4.18 -8.14
CA MET A 97 -1.86 3.64 -7.05
C MET A 97 -1.79 2.12 -7.16
N THR A 98 -0.59 1.56 -7.03
CA THR A 98 -0.40 0.12 -6.85
C THR A 98 -0.31 -0.16 -5.35
N VAL A 99 -1.24 -0.97 -4.86
CA VAL A 99 -1.39 -1.29 -3.43
C VAL A 99 -1.14 -2.77 -3.21
N MET A 100 -0.37 -3.09 -2.16
CA MET A 100 -0.07 -4.44 -1.71
C MET A 100 -0.76 -4.74 -0.38
N ARG A 101 -1.34 -5.92 -0.28
CA ARG A 101 -1.85 -6.50 0.98
C ARG A 101 -1.24 -7.87 1.22
N TYR A 102 -0.77 -8.09 2.45
CA TYR A 102 -0.40 -9.41 2.95
C TYR A 102 -1.61 -9.98 3.69
N VAL A 103 -2.17 -11.07 3.16
CA VAL A 103 -3.27 -11.80 3.80
C VAL A 103 -2.64 -12.98 4.54
N LEU A 104 -2.95 -13.12 5.83
CA LEU A 104 -2.61 -14.29 6.65
C LEU A 104 -3.60 -15.42 6.37
#